data_AF-A0A101VD40-F1
#
_entry.id   AF-A0A101VD40-F1
#
_cell.length_a   1.000
_cell.length_b   1.000
_cell.length_c   1.000
_cell.angle_alpha   90.00
_cell.angle_beta   90.00
_cell.angle_gamma   90.00
#
_symmetry.space_group_name_H-M   'P 1'
#
loop_
_entity.id
_entity.type
_entity.pdbx_description
1 polymer ?
#
loop_
_entity_poly.entity_id
_entity_poly.type
_entity_poly.pdbx_seq_one_letter_code
_entity_poly.pdbx_strand_id
1 'polypeptide(L)'
;MSARTAQYLIASVFLLLGAWALLFPRSVIELAVTPEYRDTSFLALFALACFGAQACIFGLMSLVVRYTSRGFLAFAIILVPFFVFDWYFHSVVPVLNSIGMLDLVGNLVMFGLAIYGWKQAKAEEAGAWTNR
;
A
#
# COMPACT_ATOMS: atom_id res chain seq x y z
N MET A 1 -7.94 -3.60 -19.36
CA MET A 1 -7.23 -4.22 -18.23
C MET A 1 -8.24 -5.06 -17.44
N SER A 2 -7.87 -6.22 -16.89
CA SER A 2 -8.80 -7.03 -16.08
C SER A 2 -8.73 -6.63 -14.60
N ALA A 3 -9.70 -7.09 -13.80
CA ALA A 3 -9.63 -6.94 -12.34
C ALA A 3 -8.32 -7.52 -11.78
N ARG A 4 -7.89 -8.66 -12.34
CA ARG A 4 -6.67 -9.34 -11.93
C ARG A 4 -5.39 -8.55 -12.21
N THR A 5 -5.33 -7.80 -13.32
CA THR A 5 -4.19 -6.91 -13.57
C THR A 5 -4.11 -5.81 -12.52
N ALA A 6 -5.24 -5.22 -12.13
CA ALA A 6 -5.26 -4.19 -11.09
C ALA A 6 -4.75 -4.74 -9.75
N GLN A 7 -5.16 -5.97 -9.40
CA GLN A 7 -4.67 -6.67 -8.22
C GLN A 7 -3.15 -6.88 -8.25
N TYR A 8 -2.59 -7.28 -9.39
CA TYR A 8 -1.13 -7.46 -9.54
C TYR A 8 -0.35 -6.16 -9.43
N LEU A 9 -0.90 -5.07 -9.94
CA LEU A 9 -0.29 -3.75 -9.76
C LEU A 9 -0.33 -3.32 -8.29
N ILE A 10 -1.44 -3.54 -7.57
CA ILE A 10 -1.51 -3.31 -6.11
C ILE A 10 -0.44 -4.15 -5.39
N ALA A 11 -0.36 -5.45 -5.70
CA ALA A 11 0.63 -6.34 -5.12
C ALA A 11 2.07 -5.86 -5.38
N SER A 12 2.35 -5.34 -6.57
CA SER A 12 3.67 -4.81 -6.90
C SER A 12 4.07 -3.60 -6.04
N VAL A 13 3.13 -2.71 -5.71
CA VAL A 13 3.40 -1.57 -4.82
C VAL A 13 3.79 -2.07 -3.43
N PHE A 14 3.01 -2.99 -2.86
CA PHE A 14 3.32 -3.59 -1.56
C PHE A 14 4.66 -4.32 -1.54
N LEU A 15 4.97 -5.08 -2.58
CA LEU A 15 6.22 -5.84 -2.64
C LEU A 15 7.43 -4.94 -2.82
N LEU A 16 7.36 -3.92 -3.68
CA LEU A 16 8.50 -3.04 -3.93
C LEU A 16 8.79 -2.12 -2.74
N LEU A 17 7.77 -1.41 -2.25
CA LEU A 17 7.95 -0.49 -1.12
C LEU A 17 8.16 -1.27 0.19
N GLY A 18 7.43 -2.37 0.37
CA GLY A 18 7.59 -3.26 1.53
C GLY A 18 8.98 -3.91 1.57
N ALA A 19 9.51 -4.39 0.43
CA ALA A 19 10.85 -4.95 0.39
C ALA A 19 11.92 -3.88 0.65
N TRP A 20 11.71 -2.65 0.20
CA TRP A 20 12.61 -1.54 0.51
C TRP A 20 12.63 -1.24 2.02
N ALA A 21 11.48 -1.15 2.67
CA ALA A 21 11.38 -0.97 4.12
C ALA A 21 11.93 -2.16 4.92
N LEU A 22 11.76 -3.39 4.42
CA LEU A 22 12.25 -4.61 5.05
C LEU A 22 13.77 -4.76 4.96
N LEU A 23 14.33 -4.61 3.76
CA LEU A 23 15.72 -4.92 3.48
C LEU A 23 16.65 -3.73 3.73
N PHE A 24 16.13 -2.51 3.60
CA PHE A 24 16.90 -1.27 3.74
C PHE A 24 16.19 -0.24 4.63
N PRO A 25 15.78 -0.58 5.86
CA PRO A 25 15.02 0.33 6.74
C PRO A 25 15.77 1.64 7.01
N ARG A 26 17.10 1.59 7.15
CA ARG A 26 17.94 2.79 7.32
C ARG A 26 17.76 3.78 6.16
N SER A 27 17.75 3.28 4.92
CA SER A 27 17.60 4.12 3.72
C SER A 27 16.26 4.84 3.71
N VAL A 28 15.18 4.15 4.10
CA VAL A 28 13.86 4.77 4.22
C VAL A 28 13.87 5.85 5.29
N ILE A 29 14.40 5.59 6.49
CA ILE A 29 14.47 6.59 7.56
C ILE A 29 15.28 7.82 7.12
N GLU A 30 16.44 7.60 6.50
CA GLU A 30 17.32 8.69 6.07
C GLU A 30 16.74 9.52 4.92
N LEU A 31 15.90 8.94 4.06
CA LEU A 31 15.29 9.64 2.93
C LEU A 31 13.93 10.24 3.26
N ALA A 32 13.09 9.56 4.04
CA ALA A 32 11.69 9.92 4.25
C ALA A 32 11.44 10.72 5.54
N VAL A 33 12.27 10.53 6.58
CA VAL A 33 12.05 11.15 7.89
C VAL A 33 12.86 12.45 8.00
N THR A 34 12.23 13.50 8.50
CA THR A 34 12.87 14.79 8.78
C THR A 34 13.98 14.65 9.84
N PRO A 35 15.02 15.50 9.80
CA PRO A 35 16.16 15.37 10.69
C PRO A 35 15.80 15.35 12.19
N GLU A 36 14.76 16.09 12.59
CA GLU A 36 14.32 16.26 13.98
C GLU A 36 13.72 14.98 14.58
N TYR A 37 13.13 14.13 13.75
CA TYR A 37 12.47 12.88 14.15
C TYR A 37 13.25 11.63 13.77
N ARG A 38 14.44 11.80 13.20
CA ARG A 38 15.26 10.70 12.70
C ARG A 38 15.88 9.93 13.86
N ASP A 39 15.41 8.71 14.08
CA ASP A 39 16.03 7.75 14.98
C ASP A 39 16.60 6.56 14.18
N THR A 40 17.86 6.22 14.43
CA THR A 40 18.52 5.03 13.84
C THR A 40 18.84 3.98 14.89
N SER A 41 18.17 4.03 16.04
CA SER A 41 18.21 2.98 17.04
C SER A 41 17.84 1.63 16.43
N PHE A 42 18.35 0.56 17.04
CA PHE A 42 17.99 -0.79 16.61
C PHE A 42 16.47 -1.01 16.62
N LEU A 43 15.76 -0.43 17.60
CA LEU A 43 14.31 -0.54 17.69
C LEU A 43 13.59 0.16 16.53
N ALA A 44 14.03 1.36 16.12
CA ALA A 44 13.47 2.07 14.98
C ALA A 44 13.67 1.30 13.67
N LEU A 45 14.89 0.77 13.46
CA LEU A 45 15.20 -0.06 12.29
C LEU A 45 14.40 -1.36 12.28
N PHE A 46 14.28 -2.03 13.44
CA PHE A 46 13.48 -3.23 13.61
C PHE A 46 12.00 -2.97 13.33
N ALA A 47 11.43 -1.91 13.90
CA ALA A 47 10.01 -1.54 13.72
C ALA A 47 9.69 -1.28 12.25
N LEU A 48 10.55 -0.54 11.54
CA LEU A 48 10.35 -0.28 10.12
C LEU A 48 10.52 -1.55 9.27
N ALA A 49 11.47 -2.43 9.61
CA ALA A 49 11.60 -3.71 8.94
C ALA A 49 10.36 -4.60 9.16
N CYS A 50 9.77 -4.59 10.36
CA CYS A 50 8.50 -5.28 10.63
C CYS A 50 7.35 -4.73 9.78
N PHE A 51 7.25 -3.41 9.63
CA PHE A 51 6.29 -2.78 8.73
C PHE A 51 6.49 -3.24 7.28
N GLY A 52 7.73 -3.25 6.81
CA GLY A 52 8.09 -3.77 5.48
C GLY A 52 7.73 -5.24 5.31
N ALA A 53 7.97 -6.08 6.31
CA ALA A 53 7.58 -7.49 6.30
C ALA A 53 6.06 -7.67 6.18
N GLN A 54 5.27 -6.89 6.94
CA GLN A 54 3.81 -6.92 6.87
C GLN A 54 3.30 -6.53 5.47
N ALA A 55 3.88 -5.47 4.88
CA ALA A 55 3.57 -5.06 3.51
C ALA A 55 3.89 -6.18 2.49
N CYS A 56 5.06 -6.82 2.61
CA CYS A 56 5.44 -7.96 1.77
C CYS A 56 4.47 -9.13 1.89
N ILE A 57 4.05 -9.49 3.11
CA ILE A 57 3.07 -10.57 3.34
C ILE A 57 1.75 -10.24 2.62
N PHE A 58 1.26 -9.00 2.75
CA PHE A 58 0.05 -8.58 2.06
C PHE A 58 0.21 -8.61 0.53
N GLY A 59 1.35 -8.15 0.01
CA GLY A 59 1.68 -8.21 -1.42
C GLY A 59 1.70 -9.64 -1.96
N LEU A 60 2.37 -10.56 -1.27
CA LEU A 60 2.41 -11.99 -1.63
C LEU A 60 1.02 -12.63 -1.60
N MET A 61 0.24 -12.36 -0.55
CA MET A 61 -1.14 -12.84 -0.44
C MET A 61 -2.01 -12.30 -1.59
N SER A 62 -1.77 -11.06 -2.01
CA SER A 62 -2.45 -10.43 -3.14
C SER A 62 -2.05 -11.02 -4.50
N LEU A 63 -1.00 -11.83 -4.60
CA LEU A 63 -0.70 -12.59 -5.81
C LEU A 63 -1.49 -13.91 -5.89
N VAL A 64 -1.88 -14.45 -4.74
CA VAL A 64 -2.50 -15.78 -4.61
C VAL A 64 -4.03 -15.70 -4.47
N VAL A 65 -4.53 -14.82 -3.60
CA VAL A 65 -5.96 -14.69 -3.32
C VAL A 65 -6.65 -13.87 -4.39
N ARG A 66 -7.73 -14.37 -4.99
CA ARG A 66 -8.53 -13.59 -5.94
C ARG A 66 -9.46 -12.61 -5.22
N TYR A 67 -9.40 -11.35 -5.61
CA TYR A 67 -10.31 -10.33 -5.08
C TYR A 67 -11.64 -10.37 -5.83
N THR A 68 -12.73 -10.39 -5.08
CA THR A 68 -14.08 -10.10 -5.59
C THR A 68 -14.29 -8.60 -5.70
N SER A 69 -15.38 -8.16 -6.31
CA SER A 69 -15.76 -6.75 -6.34
C SER A 69 -15.88 -6.18 -4.91
N ARG A 70 -16.45 -6.95 -3.98
CA ARG A 70 -16.49 -6.59 -2.55
C ARG A 70 -15.09 -6.50 -1.93
N GLY A 71 -14.18 -7.39 -2.32
CA GLY A 71 -12.79 -7.36 -1.86
C GLY A 71 -12.06 -6.09 -2.26
N PHE A 72 -12.18 -5.67 -3.52
CA PHE A 72 -11.61 -4.40 -3.98
C PHE A 72 -12.21 -3.18 -3.27
N LEU A 73 -13.53 -3.16 -3.07
CA LEU A 73 -14.18 -2.06 -2.37
C LEU A 73 -13.75 -2.00 -0.89
N ALA A 74 -13.68 -3.14 -0.22
CA ALA A 74 -13.18 -3.22 1.14
C ALA A 74 -11.74 -2.71 1.23
N PHE A 75 -10.87 -3.13 0.30
CA PHE A 75 -9.49 -2.66 0.23
C PHE A 75 -9.40 -1.12 0.07
N ALA A 76 -10.23 -0.53 -0.80
CA ALA A 76 -10.27 0.93 -0.96
C ALA A 76 -10.67 1.66 0.33
N ILE A 77 -11.60 1.10 1.10
CA ILE A 77 -12.06 1.68 2.37
C ILE A 77 -10.98 1.58 3.45
N ILE A 78 -10.31 0.44 3.57
CA ILE A 78 -9.28 0.24 4.61
C ILE A 78 -7.97 0.99 4.31
N LEU A 79 -7.81 1.58 3.12
CA LEU A 79 -6.71 2.51 2.82
C LEU A 79 -6.91 3.89 3.45
N VAL A 80 -8.13 4.27 3.83
CA VAL A 80 -8.42 5.61 4.36
C VAL A 80 -7.57 5.98 5.58
N PRO A 81 -7.33 5.10 6.57
CA PRO A 81 -6.42 5.39 7.67
C PRO A 81 -5.01 5.78 7.22
N PHE A 82 -4.48 5.20 6.13
CA PHE A 82 -3.16 5.57 5.60
C PHE A 82 -3.13 6.97 5.02
N PHE A 83 -4.18 7.41 4.31
CA PHE A 83 -4.28 8.80 3.86
C PHE A 83 -4.28 9.80 5.02
N VAL A 84 -4.95 9.46 6.11
CA VAL A 84 -4.96 10.27 7.33
C VAL A 84 -3.56 10.26 7.98
N PHE A 85 -2.91 9.10 8.04
CA PHE A 85 -1.55 8.94 8.56
C PHE A 85 -0.56 9.83 7.80
N ASP A 86 -0.51 9.72 6.47
CA ASP A 86 0.39 10.49 5.61
C ASP A 86 0.15 12.00 5.76
N TRP A 87 -1.11 12.42 5.71
CA TRP A 87 -1.45 13.83 5.87
C TRP A 87 -1.03 14.37 7.24
N TYR A 88 -1.32 13.61 8.31
CA TYR A 88 -1.03 14.03 9.68
C TYR A 88 0.47 14.12 9.94
N PHE A 89 1.23 13.09 9.57
CA PHE A 89 2.67 13.00 9.80
C PHE A 89 3.53 13.76 8.78
N HIS A 90 2.91 14.46 7.83
CA HIS A 90 3.58 15.43 6.98
C HIS A 90 3.15 16.87 7.29
N SER A 91 1.85 17.11 7.48
CA SER A 91 1.29 18.47 7.50
C SER A 91 0.98 18.99 8.91
N VAL A 92 0.78 18.10 9.89
CA VAL A 92 0.46 18.47 11.28
C VAL A 92 1.67 18.26 12.19
N VAL A 93 2.26 17.06 12.12
CA VAL A 93 3.51 16.72 12.80
C VAL A 93 4.53 16.39 11.71
N PRO A 94 5.54 17.22 11.43
CA PRO A 94 6.37 17.09 10.24
C PRO A 94 7.44 16.00 10.40
N VAL A 95 7.01 14.76 10.60
CA VAL A 95 7.87 13.57 10.70
C VAL A 95 8.33 13.17 9.30
N LEU A 96 7.43 13.17 8.33
CA LEU A 96 7.69 12.84 6.94
C LEU A 96 8.03 14.10 6.15
N ASN A 97 9.09 14.02 5.35
CA ASN A 97 9.41 15.03 4.35
C ASN A 97 8.69 14.72 3.01
N SER A 98 8.98 15.48 1.95
CA SER A 98 8.37 15.27 0.64
C SER A 98 8.69 13.91 -0.01
N ILE A 99 9.81 13.27 0.35
CA ILE A 99 10.12 11.89 -0.08
C ILE A 99 9.29 10.90 0.75
N GLY A 100 9.03 11.18 2.03
CA GLY A 100 8.12 10.39 2.85
C GLY A 100 6.70 10.30 2.27
N MET A 101 6.30 11.29 1.47
CA MET A 101 5.04 11.26 0.72
C MET A 101 5.00 10.23 -0.42
N LEU A 102 6.10 9.49 -0.68
CA LEU A 102 6.06 8.29 -1.52
C LEU A 102 5.04 7.27 -1.00
N ASP A 103 4.82 7.19 0.32
CA ASP A 103 3.77 6.34 0.89
C ASP A 103 2.39 6.78 0.40
N LEU A 104 2.05 8.06 0.51
CA LEU A 104 0.81 8.62 -0.02
C LEU A 104 0.65 8.36 -1.52
N VAL A 105 1.71 8.55 -2.30
CA VAL A 105 1.68 8.26 -3.74
C VAL A 105 1.36 6.79 -3.99
N GLY A 106 2.00 5.87 -3.26
CA GLY A 106 1.69 4.44 -3.30
C GLY A 106 0.24 4.16 -2.94
N ASN A 107 -0.27 4.75 -1.86
CA ASN A 107 -1.65 4.60 -1.40
C ASN A 107 -2.67 5.14 -2.42
N LEU A 108 -2.38 6.27 -3.07
CA LEU A 108 -3.23 6.84 -4.13
C LEU A 108 -3.27 5.95 -5.37
N VAL A 109 -2.12 5.41 -5.79
CA VAL A 109 -2.05 4.43 -6.88
C VAL A 109 -2.87 3.18 -6.55
N MET A 110 -2.67 2.62 -5.35
CA MET A 110 -3.41 1.45 -4.90
C MET A 110 -4.91 1.71 -4.80
N PHE A 111 -5.32 2.89 -4.31
CA PHE A 111 -6.72 3.28 -4.26
C PHE A 111 -7.34 3.41 -5.65
N GLY A 112 -6.66 4.07 -6.58
CA GLY A 112 -7.10 4.17 -7.97
C GLY A 112 -7.26 2.80 -8.63
N LEU A 113 -6.28 1.91 -8.42
CA LEU A 113 -6.33 0.51 -8.86
C LEU A 113 -7.46 -0.27 -8.19
N ALA A 114 -7.77 0.00 -6.92
CA ALA A 114 -8.85 -0.65 -6.20
C ALA A 114 -10.21 -0.25 -6.75
N ILE A 115 -10.45 1.04 -6.99
CA ILE A 115 -11.67 1.54 -7.61
C ILE A 115 -11.83 0.99 -9.04
N TYR A 116 -10.74 0.95 -9.80
CA TYR A 116 -10.75 0.34 -11.13
C TYR A 116 -11.05 -1.16 -11.06
N GLY A 117 -10.34 -1.90 -10.21
CA GLY A 117 -10.51 -3.33 -10.01
C GLY A 117 -11.91 -3.70 -9.54
N TRP A 118 -12.52 -2.88 -8.67
CA TRP A 118 -13.92 -3.03 -8.26
C TRP A 118 -14.89 -2.98 -9.43
N LYS A 119 -14.76 -1.98 -10.32
CA LYS A 119 -15.62 -1.84 -11.50
C LYS A 119 -15.46 -3.04 -12.45
N GLN A 120 -14.22 -3.47 -12.70
CA GLN A 120 -13.96 -4.61 -13.58
C GLN A 120 -14.48 -5.92 -12.97
N ALA A 121 -14.21 -6.17 -11.68
CA ALA A 121 -14.67 -7.37 -10.99
C ALA A 121 -16.21 -7.45 -10.96
N LYS A 122 -16.89 -6.31 -10.74
CA LYS A 122 -18.35 -6.25 -10.77
C LYS A 122 -18.92 -6.62 -12.15
N ALA A 123 -18.28 -6.17 -13.23
CA ALA A 123 -18.68 -6.53 -14.59
C ALA A 123 -18.42 -8.02 -14.89
N GLU A 124 -17.26 -8.54 -14.49
CA GLU A 124 -16.89 -9.96 -14.64
C GLU A 124 -17.86 -10.88 -13.86
N GLU A 125 -18.21 -10.50 -12.63
CA GLU A 125 -19.19 -11.22 -11.79
C GLU A 125 -20.60 -11.22 -12.39
N ALA A 126 -21.05 -10.09 -12.95
CA ALA A 126 -22.36 -9.99 -13.61
C ALA A 126 -22.43 -10.79 -14.93
N GLY A 127 -21.34 -10.82 -15.70
CA GLY A 127 -21.21 -11.65 -16.90
C GLY A 127 -21.19 -13.15 -16.60
N ALA A 128 -20.68 -13.55 -15.43
CA ALA A 128 -20.70 -14.93 -14.99
C ALA A 128 -22.12 -15.41 -14.56
N TRP A 129 -22.99 -14.48 -14.16
CA TRP A 129 -24.39 -14.77 -13.83
C TRP A 129 -25.26 -14.97 -15.08
N THR A 130 -25.02 -14.20 -16.14
CA THR A 130 -25.81 -14.24 -17.39
C THR A 130 -25.53 -15.45 -18.28
N ASN A 131 -24.41 -16.15 -18.05
CA ASN A 131 -24.01 -17.37 -18.76
C ASN A 131 -24.36 -18.67 -17.99
N ARG A 132 -25.13 -18.59 -16.90
CA ARG A 132 -25.70 -19.74 -16.18
C ARG A 132 -27.19 -19.86 -16.45
#